data_AF-A0A7C6L0A9-F1
#
_entry.id   AF-A0A7C6L0A9-F1
#
_cell.length_a   1.000
_cell.length_b   1.000
_cell.length_c   1.000
_cell.angle_alpha   90.00
_cell.angle_beta   90.00
_cell.angle_gamma   90.00
#
_symmetry.space_group_name_H-M   'P 1'
#
loop_
_entity.id
_entity.type
_entity.pdbx_description
1 polymer ?
#
loop_
_entity_poly.entity_id
_entity_poly.type
_entity_poly.pdbx_seq_one_letter_code
_entity_poly.pdbx_strand_id
1 'polypeptide(L)'
;MSTVYRPVPTLAKLQEIEETLSGYWEKDRWVITDPIFDEFRPERWTLTNKTIDFSRLQPGIKGEVKFFFVHRLQEHTLRLKTAVVYGVCFARLAEFLERAYPRIKSFTDLEIEKAMIRWRSYLIEQGFKINKDSRLSSNEYETLLQQVYQFMVNFYDEREEFEKNVWDVRKIPGAKYTQNKALYLLSFEGIPLPFRPLAKRYLKVRVGIRSYTQCATDLMALRLFLCFIHKQYPHWKDLKSLSRKDIENYLAWYRSYTEGWRKQHYEYLVSLRSFLDYIQRAGYPEAPEKPHFLLLFKEDFPRLAKRSEEDIKFIPEGVLRQLEENLDQLTPPEYIPVVVLLRATGWRISDILNLRYDNCLDRTAQGWWLCGDILKTQVLNHRVPITDEVATVVQAVVDEIKEKSTPENNPHKLLFVRLEGKRRGRPPMGLLIQQALIRLA
;
A
#
# COMPACT_ATOMS: atom_id res chain seq x y z
N MET A 1 -16.30 -22.13 6.44
CA MET A 1 -16.54 -21.47 5.14
C MET A 1 -16.32 -19.98 5.33
N SER A 2 -15.31 -19.40 4.69
CA SER A 2 -15.11 -17.94 4.73
C SER A 2 -16.16 -17.31 3.84
N THR A 3 -17.19 -16.69 4.42
CA THR A 3 -18.11 -15.85 3.66
C THR A 3 -17.42 -14.53 3.37
N VAL A 4 -16.58 -14.53 2.33
CA VAL A 4 -16.05 -13.30 1.74
C VAL A 4 -17.27 -12.54 1.20
N TYR A 5 -17.52 -11.36 1.75
CA TYR A 5 -18.59 -10.49 1.27
C TYR A 5 -18.31 -10.14 -0.20
N ARG A 6 -19.32 -10.30 -1.06
CA ARG A 6 -19.26 -9.91 -2.47
C ARG A 6 -20.29 -8.81 -2.71
N PRO A 7 -19.86 -7.58 -3.02
CA PRO A 7 -20.81 -6.53 -3.36
C PRO A 7 -21.51 -6.89 -4.67
N VAL A 8 -22.81 -6.65 -4.72
CA VAL A 8 -23.66 -6.90 -5.89
C VAL A 8 -23.84 -5.57 -6.63
N PRO A 9 -23.74 -5.55 -7.98
CA PRO A 9 -24.03 -4.35 -8.75
C PRO A 9 -25.44 -3.81 -8.45
N THR A 10 -25.52 -2.52 -8.12
CA THR A 10 -26.80 -1.81 -7.91
C THR A 10 -27.21 -1.09 -9.19
N LEU A 11 -28.51 -0.83 -9.36
CA LEU A 11 -29.00 -0.12 -10.56
C LEU A 11 -28.34 1.26 -10.73
N ALA A 12 -28.20 2.02 -9.64
CA ALA A 12 -27.55 3.32 -9.65
C ALA A 12 -26.09 3.23 -10.11
N LYS A 13 -25.34 2.21 -9.67
CA LYS A 13 -23.94 2.00 -10.08
C LYS A 13 -23.82 1.56 -11.54
N LEU A 14 -24.77 0.79 -12.05
CA LEU A 14 -24.82 0.42 -13.47
C LEU A 14 -25.13 1.64 -14.35
N GLN A 15 -26.04 2.51 -13.92
CA GLN A 15 -26.32 3.78 -14.59
C GLN A 15 -25.08 4.70 -14.62
N GLU A 16 -24.35 4.80 -13.50
CA GLU A 16 -23.09 5.57 -13.43
C GLU A 16 -22.06 5.06 -14.46
N ILE A 17 -21.97 3.74 -14.67
CA ILE A 17 -21.11 3.13 -15.69
C ILE A 17 -21.59 3.52 -17.10
N GLU A 18 -22.90 3.41 -17.38
CA GLU A 18 -23.47 3.73 -18.69
C GLU A 18 -23.28 5.21 -19.05
N GLU A 19 -23.53 6.12 -18.12
CA GLU A 19 -23.35 7.57 -18.29
C GLU A 19 -21.88 7.92 -18.57
N THR A 20 -20.95 7.29 -17.82
CA THR A 20 -19.50 7.47 -18.02
C THR A 20 -19.04 6.97 -19.38
N LEU A 21 -19.64 5.89 -19.88
CA LEU A 21 -19.29 5.24 -21.13
C LEU A 21 -20.06 5.77 -22.34
N SER A 22 -20.35 7.07 -22.37
CA SER A 22 -21.06 7.74 -23.45
C SER A 22 -20.11 8.36 -24.50
N GLY A 23 -20.62 8.59 -25.72
CA GLY A 23 -19.87 9.24 -26.80
C GLY A 23 -18.69 8.41 -27.31
N TYR A 24 -17.46 8.94 -27.26
CA TYR A 24 -16.29 8.20 -27.73
C TYR A 24 -16.07 6.89 -26.95
N TRP A 25 -16.36 6.91 -25.65
CA TRP A 25 -16.13 5.78 -24.75
C TRP A 25 -17.05 4.60 -25.02
N GLU A 26 -18.14 4.77 -25.78
CA GLU A 26 -19.04 3.69 -26.24
C GLU A 26 -18.31 2.71 -27.17
N LYS A 27 -17.32 3.19 -27.93
CA LYS A 27 -16.58 2.37 -28.89
C LYS A 27 -15.86 1.21 -28.20
N ASP A 28 -15.81 0.06 -28.86
CA ASP A 28 -15.06 -1.11 -28.40
C ASP A 28 -13.58 -1.08 -28.79
N ARG A 29 -13.20 -0.19 -29.69
CA ARG A 29 -11.81 0.01 -30.10
C ARG A 29 -11.44 1.47 -29.91
N TRP A 30 -10.55 1.73 -28.96
CA TRP A 30 -10.02 3.06 -28.69
C TRP A 30 -8.69 3.24 -29.39
N VAL A 31 -8.56 4.34 -30.11
CA VAL A 31 -7.36 4.74 -30.84
C VAL A 31 -6.70 5.86 -30.06
N ILE A 32 -5.49 5.61 -29.56
CA ILE A 32 -4.81 6.46 -28.58
C ILE A 32 -4.32 7.78 -29.20
N THR A 33 -4.32 7.89 -30.53
CA THR A 33 -4.05 9.13 -31.26
C THR A 33 -5.27 10.03 -31.41
N ASP A 34 -6.44 9.59 -30.95
CA ASP A 34 -7.64 10.44 -30.93
C ASP A 34 -7.46 11.61 -29.94
N PRO A 35 -7.98 12.82 -30.26
CA PRO A 35 -7.84 14.00 -29.40
C PRO A 35 -8.33 13.81 -27.97
N ILE A 36 -9.29 12.91 -27.72
CA ILE A 36 -9.77 12.63 -26.36
C ILE A 36 -8.65 12.11 -25.43
N PHE A 37 -7.56 11.59 -26.00
CA PHE A 37 -6.40 11.12 -25.24
C PHE A 37 -5.28 12.14 -25.10
N ASP A 38 -5.40 13.33 -25.70
CA ASP A 38 -4.31 14.31 -25.72
C ASP A 38 -3.88 14.73 -24.31
N GLU A 39 -4.83 14.92 -23.39
CA GLU A 39 -4.55 15.26 -22.00
C GLU A 39 -3.83 14.15 -21.21
N PHE A 40 -4.00 12.89 -21.61
CA PHE A 40 -3.37 11.73 -20.96
C PHE A 40 -2.07 11.30 -21.64
N ARG A 41 -1.76 11.88 -22.81
CA ARG A 41 -0.63 11.47 -23.63
C ARG A 41 0.65 12.10 -23.09
N PRO A 42 1.68 11.30 -22.77
CA PRO A 42 2.97 11.87 -22.43
C PRO A 42 3.62 12.49 -23.67
N GLU A 43 4.46 13.50 -23.46
CA GLU A 43 5.21 14.19 -24.53
C GLU A 43 5.91 13.22 -25.48
N ARG A 44 6.51 12.15 -24.93
CA ARG A 44 7.16 11.09 -25.71
C ARG A 44 6.41 9.77 -25.62
N TRP A 45 5.73 9.42 -26.70
CA TRP A 45 5.15 8.08 -26.87
C TRP A 45 6.22 7.06 -27.32
N THR A 46 6.26 5.91 -26.65
CA THR A 46 7.30 4.89 -26.87
C THR A 46 6.75 3.51 -27.18
N LEU A 47 5.43 3.32 -27.08
CA LEU A 47 4.80 2.03 -27.33
C LEU A 47 4.46 1.90 -28.82
N THR A 48 4.70 0.73 -29.39
CA THR A 48 4.30 0.42 -30.77
C THR A 48 2.78 0.33 -30.90
N ASN A 49 2.11 -0.27 -29.91
CA ASN A 49 0.66 -0.34 -29.87
C ASN A 49 0.05 1.04 -29.59
N LYS A 50 -0.97 1.39 -30.38
CA LYS A 50 -1.73 2.66 -30.29
C LYS A 50 -3.24 2.40 -30.19
N THR A 51 -3.63 1.18 -29.88
CA THR A 51 -5.04 0.79 -29.77
C THR A 51 -5.31 -0.05 -28.54
N ILE A 52 -6.47 0.15 -27.94
CA ILE A 52 -7.03 -0.70 -26.89
C ILE A 52 -8.31 -1.30 -27.44
N ASP A 53 -8.39 -2.62 -27.50
CA ASP A 53 -9.49 -3.36 -28.14
C ASP A 53 -10.22 -4.23 -27.11
N PHE A 54 -11.47 -3.88 -26.84
CA PHE A 54 -12.36 -4.54 -25.89
C PHE A 54 -13.32 -5.54 -26.57
N SER A 55 -13.31 -5.64 -27.90
CA SER A 55 -14.30 -6.38 -28.68
C SER A 55 -14.48 -7.84 -28.25
N ARG A 56 -13.37 -8.48 -27.84
CA ARG A 56 -13.34 -9.88 -27.39
C ARG A 56 -13.94 -10.13 -26.01
N LEU A 57 -14.11 -9.09 -25.19
CA LEU A 57 -14.66 -9.24 -23.83
C LEU A 57 -16.18 -9.47 -23.88
N GLN A 58 -16.68 -10.32 -22.99
CA GLN A 58 -18.12 -10.56 -22.81
C GLN A 58 -18.84 -9.27 -22.36
N PRO A 59 -20.10 -9.01 -22.77
CA PRO A 59 -20.77 -7.72 -22.57
C PRO A 59 -20.76 -7.16 -21.14
N GLY A 60 -21.11 -7.97 -20.12
CA GLY A 60 -21.15 -7.52 -18.72
C GLY A 60 -19.79 -7.08 -18.18
N ILE A 61 -18.75 -7.86 -18.48
CA ILE A 61 -17.37 -7.58 -18.09
C ILE A 61 -16.77 -6.42 -18.88
N LYS A 62 -17.14 -6.29 -20.17
CA LYS A 62 -16.63 -5.25 -21.07
C LYS A 62 -16.90 -3.85 -20.52
N GLY A 63 -18.13 -3.59 -20.07
CA GLY A 63 -18.51 -2.31 -19.46
C GLY A 63 -17.64 -1.99 -18.24
N GLU A 64 -17.49 -2.95 -17.32
CA GLU A 64 -16.67 -2.77 -16.11
C GLU A 64 -15.19 -2.50 -16.41
N VAL A 65 -14.60 -3.20 -17.39
CA VAL A 65 -13.22 -2.95 -17.82
C VAL A 65 -13.08 -1.55 -18.43
N LYS A 66 -13.99 -1.15 -19.32
CA LYS A 66 -13.96 0.18 -19.95
C LYS A 66 -14.10 1.28 -18.90
N PHE A 67 -15.06 1.15 -17.99
CA PHE A 67 -15.29 2.07 -16.89
C PHE A 67 -14.04 2.20 -16.00
N PHE A 68 -13.40 1.09 -15.64
CA PHE A 68 -12.13 1.09 -14.91
C PHE A 68 -11.06 1.94 -15.60
N PHE A 69 -10.95 1.91 -16.94
CA PHE A 69 -9.98 2.73 -17.65
C PHE A 69 -10.37 4.20 -17.67
N VAL A 70 -11.60 4.52 -18.10
CA VAL A 70 -12.05 5.91 -18.23
C VAL A 70 -11.92 6.63 -16.90
N HIS A 71 -12.52 6.06 -15.84
CA HIS A 71 -12.51 6.67 -14.52
C HIS A 71 -11.08 6.85 -13.99
N ARG A 72 -10.20 5.86 -14.17
CA ARG A 72 -8.82 5.99 -13.65
C ARG A 72 -7.91 6.88 -14.48
N LEU A 73 -8.18 7.04 -15.78
CA LEU A 73 -7.49 8.01 -16.63
C LEU A 73 -7.91 9.43 -16.25
N GLN A 74 -9.21 9.69 -16.14
CA GLN A 74 -9.77 10.99 -15.73
C GLN A 74 -9.31 11.41 -14.33
N GLU A 75 -9.24 10.47 -13.38
CA GLU A 75 -8.69 10.75 -12.05
C GLU A 75 -7.14 10.83 -12.03
N HIS A 76 -6.50 10.62 -13.18
CA HIS A 76 -5.05 10.52 -13.36
C HIS A 76 -4.38 9.50 -12.42
N THR A 77 -5.12 8.48 -11.97
CA THR A 77 -4.61 7.39 -11.12
C THR A 77 -4.07 6.21 -11.94
N LEU A 78 -4.18 6.27 -13.26
CA LEU A 78 -3.62 5.33 -14.22
C LEU A 78 -2.98 6.12 -15.36
N ARG A 79 -1.76 5.75 -15.76
CA ARG A 79 -1.10 6.33 -16.93
C ARG A 79 -1.64 5.69 -18.21
N LEU A 80 -1.82 6.46 -19.26
CA LEU A 80 -2.26 5.97 -20.57
C LEU A 80 -1.35 4.86 -21.13
N LYS A 81 -0.02 5.00 -20.99
CA LYS A 81 0.93 3.93 -21.35
C LYS A 81 0.61 2.61 -20.64
N THR A 82 0.28 2.66 -19.35
CA THR A 82 -0.10 1.46 -18.58
C THR A 82 -1.42 0.88 -19.09
N ALA A 83 -2.39 1.74 -19.44
CA ALA A 83 -3.66 1.30 -20.02
C ALA A 83 -3.47 0.54 -21.33
N VAL A 84 -2.59 1.02 -22.22
CA VAL A 84 -2.26 0.34 -23.48
C VAL A 84 -1.59 -1.01 -23.25
N VAL A 85 -0.68 -1.11 -22.28
CA VAL A 85 -0.05 -2.40 -21.89
C VAL A 85 -1.10 -3.39 -21.40
N TYR A 86 -2.05 -2.94 -20.58
CA TYR A 86 -3.17 -3.78 -20.15
C TYR A 86 -4.09 -4.17 -21.30
N GLY A 87 -4.31 -3.29 -22.28
CA GLY A 87 -5.09 -3.58 -23.48
C GLY A 87 -4.61 -4.81 -24.25
N VAL A 88 -3.28 -5.02 -24.30
CA VAL A 88 -2.68 -6.21 -24.94
C VAL A 88 -3.08 -7.52 -24.23
N CYS A 89 -3.44 -7.44 -22.94
CA CYS A 89 -3.82 -8.61 -22.15
C CYS A 89 -5.26 -9.07 -22.41
N PHE A 90 -6.14 -8.22 -22.97
CA PHE A 90 -7.58 -8.51 -23.03
C PHE A 90 -7.94 -9.68 -23.91
N ALA A 91 -7.26 -9.87 -25.04
CA ALA A 91 -7.57 -11.00 -25.92
C ALA A 91 -7.45 -12.34 -25.17
N ARG A 92 -6.36 -12.52 -24.40
CA ARG A 92 -6.14 -13.71 -23.58
C ARG A 92 -7.08 -13.78 -22.38
N LEU A 93 -7.32 -12.63 -21.73
CA LEU A 93 -8.24 -12.57 -20.60
C LEU A 93 -9.67 -12.96 -21.03
N ALA A 94 -10.12 -12.48 -22.18
CA ALA A 94 -11.41 -12.82 -22.78
C ALA A 94 -11.53 -14.33 -23.01
N GLU A 95 -10.57 -14.94 -23.70
CA GLU A 95 -10.55 -16.37 -23.97
C GLU A 95 -10.57 -17.22 -22.69
N PHE A 96 -9.82 -16.81 -21.67
CA PHE A 96 -9.85 -17.46 -20.36
C PHE A 96 -11.21 -17.32 -19.67
N LEU A 97 -11.78 -16.12 -19.62
CA LEU A 97 -13.07 -15.89 -18.96
C LEU A 97 -14.20 -16.62 -19.67
N GLU A 98 -14.18 -16.71 -21.00
CA GLU A 98 -15.17 -17.48 -21.76
C GLU A 98 -15.10 -18.98 -21.44
N ARG A 99 -13.90 -19.55 -21.33
CA ARG A 99 -13.73 -20.97 -21.00
C ARG A 99 -14.03 -21.29 -19.54
N ALA A 100 -13.52 -20.47 -18.61
CA ALA A 100 -13.57 -20.77 -17.18
C ALA A 100 -14.81 -20.19 -16.47
N TYR A 101 -15.43 -19.15 -17.04
CA TYR A 101 -16.55 -18.39 -16.46
C TYR A 101 -17.54 -17.90 -17.55
N PRO A 102 -18.16 -18.77 -18.36
CA PRO A 102 -18.96 -18.39 -19.54
C PRO A 102 -20.24 -17.58 -19.27
N ARG A 103 -20.66 -17.47 -17.99
CA ARG A 103 -21.88 -16.75 -17.58
C ARG A 103 -21.58 -15.61 -16.60
N ILE A 104 -20.33 -15.19 -16.53
CA ILE A 104 -19.92 -14.10 -15.64
C ILE A 104 -20.59 -12.79 -16.04
N LYS A 105 -21.17 -12.08 -15.07
CA LYS A 105 -21.82 -10.79 -15.32
C LYS A 105 -21.01 -9.64 -14.77
N SER A 106 -20.28 -9.86 -13.68
CA SER A 106 -19.40 -8.87 -13.05
C SER A 106 -18.10 -9.52 -12.56
N PHE A 107 -17.02 -8.74 -12.46
CA PHE A 107 -15.81 -9.20 -11.77
C PHE A 107 -16.07 -9.53 -10.30
N THR A 108 -17.10 -8.96 -9.66
CA THR A 108 -17.43 -9.28 -8.26
C THR A 108 -17.99 -10.70 -8.08
N ASP A 109 -18.42 -11.35 -9.17
CA ASP A 109 -18.85 -12.75 -9.18
C ASP A 109 -17.68 -13.71 -8.94
N LEU A 110 -16.44 -13.27 -9.21
CA LEU A 110 -15.25 -14.11 -9.11
C LEU A 110 -14.90 -14.46 -7.66
N GLU A 111 -14.58 -15.75 -7.44
CA GLU A 111 -13.76 -16.14 -6.30
C GLU A 111 -12.31 -15.84 -6.63
N ILE A 112 -11.86 -14.59 -6.39
CA ILE A 112 -10.61 -14.06 -6.96
C ILE A 112 -9.41 -14.97 -6.72
N GLU A 113 -9.29 -15.58 -5.54
CA GLU A 113 -8.19 -16.50 -5.21
C GLU A 113 -8.16 -17.71 -6.15
N LYS A 114 -9.32 -18.35 -6.38
CA LYS A 114 -9.44 -19.47 -7.32
C LYS A 114 -9.30 -19.01 -8.77
N ALA A 115 -9.84 -17.84 -9.10
CA ALA A 115 -9.72 -17.25 -10.43
C ALA A 115 -8.26 -16.96 -10.80
N MET A 116 -7.48 -16.39 -9.87
CA MET A 116 -6.06 -16.13 -10.05
C MET A 116 -5.25 -17.42 -10.22
N ILE A 117 -5.57 -18.49 -9.48
CA ILE A 117 -4.92 -19.79 -9.67
C ILE A 117 -5.20 -20.33 -11.07
N ARG A 118 -6.48 -20.38 -11.49
CA ARG A 118 -6.86 -20.86 -12.83
C ARG A 118 -6.27 -20.01 -13.94
N TRP A 119 -6.23 -18.69 -13.73
CA TRP A 119 -5.65 -17.73 -14.68
C TRP A 119 -4.15 -17.98 -14.87
N ARG A 120 -3.42 -18.18 -13.78
CA ARG A 120 -2.00 -18.54 -13.83
C ARG A 120 -1.78 -19.86 -14.55
N SER A 121 -2.56 -20.90 -14.25
CA SER A 121 -2.48 -22.19 -14.94
C SER A 121 -2.72 -22.04 -16.44
N TYR A 122 -3.76 -21.32 -16.85
CA TYR A 122 -4.04 -21.04 -18.25
C TYR A 122 -2.89 -20.33 -18.95
N LEU A 123 -2.29 -19.30 -18.32
CA LEU A 123 -1.14 -18.59 -18.92
C LEU A 123 0.08 -19.52 -19.09
N ILE A 124 0.33 -20.41 -18.13
CA ILE A 124 1.41 -21.40 -18.25
C ILE A 124 1.15 -22.36 -19.42
N GLU A 125 -0.08 -22.83 -19.59
CA GLU A 125 -0.50 -23.66 -20.74
C GLU A 125 -0.33 -22.91 -22.07
N GLN A 126 -0.49 -21.59 -22.08
CA GLN A 126 -0.23 -20.73 -23.24
C GLN A 126 1.27 -20.41 -23.45
N GLY A 127 2.17 -21.05 -22.71
CA GLY A 127 3.63 -20.95 -22.90
C GLY A 127 4.32 -19.81 -22.16
N PHE A 128 3.64 -19.14 -21.21
CA PHE A 128 4.29 -18.11 -20.40
C PHE A 128 5.26 -18.70 -19.39
N LYS A 129 6.43 -18.07 -19.27
CA LYS A 129 7.49 -18.52 -18.37
C LYS A 129 7.23 -18.07 -16.94
N ILE A 130 7.68 -18.91 -16.01
CA ILE A 130 7.77 -18.61 -14.59
C ILE A 130 9.22 -18.23 -14.29
N ASN A 131 9.42 -17.18 -13.49
CA ASN A 131 10.72 -16.74 -13.02
C ASN A 131 11.19 -17.57 -11.81
N LYS A 132 12.40 -17.28 -11.32
CA LYS A 132 13.03 -18.01 -10.20
C LYS A 132 12.23 -17.95 -8.89
N ASP A 133 11.34 -16.96 -8.72
CA ASP A 133 10.49 -16.79 -7.55
C ASP A 133 9.12 -17.48 -7.69
N SER A 134 8.98 -18.39 -8.66
CA SER A 134 7.72 -19.04 -9.00
C SER A 134 6.60 -18.07 -9.42
N ARG A 135 6.95 -16.89 -9.95
CA ARG A 135 6.01 -15.87 -10.46
C ARG A 135 6.06 -15.82 -11.98
N LEU A 136 4.94 -15.49 -12.64
CA LEU A 136 4.92 -15.29 -14.09
C LEU A 136 5.89 -14.16 -14.48
N SER A 137 6.61 -14.32 -15.59
CA SER A 137 7.49 -13.26 -16.11
C SER A 137 6.71 -12.03 -16.57
N SER A 138 5.47 -12.23 -17.03
CA SER A 138 4.54 -11.18 -17.49
C SER A 138 3.54 -10.81 -16.40
N ASN A 139 3.99 -10.04 -15.42
CA ASN A 139 3.18 -9.65 -14.26
C ASN A 139 1.97 -8.78 -14.61
N GLU A 140 1.95 -8.14 -15.78
CA GLU A 140 0.87 -7.27 -16.24
C GLU A 140 -0.49 -7.99 -16.32
N TYR A 141 -0.51 -9.29 -16.66
CA TYR A 141 -1.74 -10.09 -16.77
C TYR A 141 -2.38 -10.33 -15.41
N GLU A 142 -1.58 -10.76 -14.42
CA GLU A 142 -2.06 -10.94 -13.04
C GLU A 142 -2.45 -9.59 -12.42
N THR A 143 -1.64 -8.56 -12.69
CA THR A 143 -1.85 -7.22 -12.15
C THR A 143 -3.13 -6.59 -12.68
N LEU A 144 -3.44 -6.74 -13.97
CA LEU A 144 -4.67 -6.25 -14.57
C LEU A 144 -5.89 -6.88 -13.90
N LEU A 145 -5.97 -8.21 -13.88
CA LEU A 145 -7.13 -8.92 -13.33
C LEU A 145 -7.36 -8.53 -11.86
N GLN A 146 -6.29 -8.51 -11.05
CA GLN A 146 -6.37 -8.13 -9.65
C GLN A 146 -6.81 -6.66 -9.47
N GLN A 147 -6.32 -5.74 -10.31
CA GLN A 147 -6.69 -4.32 -10.19
C GLN A 147 -8.13 -4.05 -10.62
N VAL A 148 -8.60 -4.67 -11.70
CA VAL A 148 -9.99 -4.52 -12.14
C VAL A 148 -10.93 -5.12 -11.11
N TYR A 149 -10.65 -6.34 -10.64
CA TYR A 149 -11.42 -6.97 -9.57
C TYR A 149 -11.53 -6.08 -8.33
N GLN A 150 -10.39 -5.61 -7.81
CA GLN A 150 -10.39 -4.79 -6.59
C GLN A 150 -11.09 -3.45 -6.81
N PHE A 151 -10.96 -2.86 -8.00
CA PHE A 151 -11.64 -1.62 -8.35
C PHE A 151 -13.16 -1.82 -8.36
N MET A 152 -13.67 -2.86 -9.03
CA MET A 152 -15.11 -3.13 -9.08
C MET A 152 -15.68 -3.49 -7.69
N VAL A 153 -14.96 -4.32 -6.91
CA VAL A 153 -15.36 -4.60 -5.52
C VAL A 153 -15.46 -3.32 -4.71
N ASN A 154 -14.47 -2.42 -4.81
CA ASN A 154 -14.49 -1.17 -4.07
C ASN A 154 -15.55 -0.18 -4.57
N PHE A 155 -15.87 -0.21 -5.87
CA PHE A 155 -16.85 0.66 -6.50
C PHE A 155 -18.28 0.31 -6.09
N TYR A 156 -18.61 -0.99 -6.02
CA TYR A 156 -19.92 -1.47 -5.62
C TYR A 156 -20.10 -1.63 -4.10
N ASP A 157 -19.03 -1.59 -3.29
CA ASP A 157 -19.12 -1.70 -1.82
C ASP A 157 -19.37 -0.34 -1.15
N GLU A 158 -20.65 -0.02 -0.98
CA GLU A 158 -21.15 1.24 -0.41
C GLU A 158 -21.11 1.30 1.13
N ARG A 159 -20.70 0.22 1.79
CA ARG A 159 -20.66 0.19 3.26
C ARG A 159 -19.67 1.21 3.82
N GLU A 160 -19.93 1.63 5.05
CA GLU A 160 -18.98 2.40 5.84
C GLU A 160 -17.66 1.63 6.00
N GLU A 161 -16.54 2.35 6.02
CA GLU A 161 -15.21 1.72 5.93
C GLU A 161 -14.98 0.73 7.08
N PHE A 162 -15.48 1.03 8.28
CA PHE A 162 -15.36 0.15 9.45
C PHE A 162 -16.23 -1.12 9.38
N GLU A 163 -17.26 -1.17 8.53
CA GLU A 163 -18.11 -2.35 8.33
C GLU A 163 -17.43 -3.40 7.46
N LYS A 164 -16.50 -2.97 6.59
CA LYS A 164 -15.74 -3.84 5.68
C LYS A 164 -14.78 -4.77 6.41
N ASN A 165 -14.33 -5.81 5.72
CA ASN A 165 -13.28 -6.70 6.21
C ASN A 165 -11.86 -6.23 5.85
N VAL A 166 -11.74 -5.26 4.96
CA VAL A 166 -10.49 -4.61 4.61
C VAL A 166 -10.72 -3.12 4.75
N TRP A 167 -9.96 -2.48 5.65
CA TRP A 167 -10.04 -1.04 5.86
C TRP A 167 -8.92 -0.34 5.10
N ASP A 168 -9.30 0.64 4.28
CA ASP A 168 -8.42 1.64 3.71
C ASP A 168 -8.31 2.82 4.68
N VAL A 169 -7.17 2.92 5.36
CA VAL A 169 -6.97 3.97 6.38
C VAL A 169 -7.00 5.38 5.80
N ARG A 170 -6.90 5.53 4.48
CA ARG A 170 -7.02 6.83 3.80
C ARG A 170 -8.45 7.35 3.77
N LYS A 171 -9.43 6.44 3.91
CA LYS A 171 -10.86 6.76 3.99
C LYS A 171 -11.34 6.95 5.43
N ILE A 172 -10.44 6.80 6.42
CA ILE A 172 -10.77 6.92 7.84
C ILE A 172 -10.32 8.29 8.35
N PRO A 173 -11.25 9.17 8.77
CA PRO A 173 -10.89 10.47 9.33
C PRO A 173 -9.94 10.35 10.53
N GLY A 174 -8.89 11.16 10.55
CA GLY A 174 -7.90 11.21 11.64
C GLY A 174 -6.89 10.05 11.67
N ALA A 175 -6.98 9.07 10.77
CA ALA A 175 -6.03 7.96 10.72
C ALA A 175 -4.62 8.43 10.33
N LYS A 176 -3.61 7.95 11.07
CA LYS A 176 -2.21 8.35 10.85
C LYS A 176 -1.49 7.35 9.93
N TYR A 177 -1.16 7.75 8.71
CA TYR A 177 -0.38 6.92 7.78
C TYR A 177 0.71 7.72 7.06
N THR A 178 1.78 7.03 6.65
CA THR A 178 2.92 7.68 6.00
C THR A 178 2.69 7.76 4.49
N GLN A 179 2.71 8.98 3.95
CA GLN A 179 2.40 9.23 2.53
C GLN A 179 3.41 8.58 1.58
N ASN A 180 4.66 8.38 1.98
CA ASN A 180 5.73 7.77 1.18
C ASN A 180 5.72 6.22 1.17
N LYS A 181 4.65 5.59 1.66
CA LYS A 181 4.47 4.12 1.61
C LYS A 181 3.26 3.76 0.73
N ALA A 182 3.25 2.52 0.25
CA ALA A 182 2.10 1.94 -0.46
C ALA A 182 1.22 1.04 0.44
N LEU A 183 1.58 0.92 1.72
CA LEU A 183 0.83 0.15 2.69
C LEU A 183 -0.17 1.06 3.40
N TYR A 184 -1.46 0.83 3.17
CA TYR A 184 -2.58 1.60 3.74
C TYR A 184 -3.84 0.73 3.97
N LEU A 185 -3.75 -0.58 3.75
CA LEU A 185 -4.87 -1.50 3.96
C LEU A 185 -4.67 -2.32 5.24
N LEU A 186 -5.74 -2.51 6.01
CA LEU A 186 -5.81 -3.41 7.16
C LEU A 186 -6.85 -4.49 6.87
N SER A 187 -6.41 -5.71 6.52
CA SER A 187 -7.31 -6.85 6.21
C SER A 187 -7.53 -7.76 7.42
N PHE A 188 -8.79 -7.96 7.78
CA PHE A 188 -9.27 -8.84 8.84
C PHE A 188 -9.70 -10.23 8.32
N GLU A 189 -9.57 -10.49 7.02
CA GLU A 189 -10.02 -11.74 6.38
C GLU A 189 -9.30 -12.97 6.95
N GLY A 190 -8.02 -12.81 7.32
CA GLY A 190 -7.23 -13.85 7.97
C GLY A 190 -7.58 -14.11 9.44
N ILE A 191 -8.53 -13.37 10.03
CA ILE A 191 -8.99 -13.61 11.41
C ILE A 191 -10.23 -14.52 11.38
N PRO A 192 -10.30 -15.56 12.24
CA PRO A 192 -11.47 -16.43 12.34
C PRO A 192 -12.76 -15.66 12.61
N LEU A 193 -13.85 -16.10 11.97
CA LEU A 193 -15.15 -15.42 12.02
C LEU A 193 -15.63 -15.08 13.44
N PRO A 194 -15.53 -15.97 14.45
CA PRO A 194 -16.01 -15.67 15.80
C PRO A 194 -15.26 -14.49 16.46
N PHE A 195 -13.97 -14.30 16.16
CA PHE A 195 -13.15 -13.28 16.80
C PHE A 195 -12.97 -12.00 15.97
N ARG A 196 -13.43 -12.02 14.71
CA ARG A 196 -13.28 -10.87 13.80
C ARG A 196 -13.97 -9.60 14.33
N PRO A 197 -15.20 -9.64 14.88
CA PRO A 197 -15.84 -8.46 15.47
C PRO A 197 -15.01 -7.85 16.61
N LEU A 198 -14.48 -8.69 17.51
CA LEU A 198 -13.62 -8.26 18.62
C LEU A 198 -12.34 -7.57 18.11
N ALA A 199 -11.66 -8.18 17.14
CA ALA A 199 -10.45 -7.62 16.55
C ALA A 199 -10.73 -6.28 15.85
N LYS A 200 -11.81 -6.17 15.08
CA LYS A 200 -12.25 -4.92 14.45
C LYS A 200 -12.57 -3.86 15.51
N ARG A 201 -13.33 -4.20 16.55
CA ARG A 201 -13.68 -3.26 17.63
C ARG A 201 -12.43 -2.70 18.32
N TYR A 202 -11.43 -3.54 18.60
CA TYR A 202 -10.15 -3.08 19.16
C TYR A 202 -9.38 -2.18 18.18
N LEU A 203 -9.20 -2.61 16.92
CA LEU A 203 -8.45 -1.83 15.92
C LEU A 203 -9.12 -0.50 15.58
N LYS A 204 -10.46 -0.40 15.64
CA LYS A 204 -11.20 0.85 15.40
C LYS A 204 -10.70 1.98 16.30
N VAL A 205 -10.46 1.69 17.58
CA VAL A 205 -9.91 2.67 18.54
C VAL A 205 -8.44 2.97 18.22
N ARG A 206 -7.67 1.95 17.87
CA ARG A 206 -6.22 2.06 17.63
C ARG A 206 -5.89 2.92 16.42
N VAL A 207 -6.66 2.81 15.34
CA VAL A 207 -6.43 3.55 14.08
C VAL A 207 -6.47 5.07 14.26
N GLY A 208 -7.26 5.59 15.20
CA GLY A 208 -7.31 7.03 15.49
C GLY A 208 -6.11 7.57 16.28
N ILE A 209 -5.38 6.71 16.99
CA ILE A 209 -4.33 7.16 17.93
C ILE A 209 -2.92 6.64 17.55
N ARG A 210 -2.82 5.52 16.84
CA ARG A 210 -1.57 4.89 16.43
C ARG A 210 -1.31 5.08 14.94
N SER A 211 -0.05 4.90 14.55
CA SER A 211 0.32 4.87 13.14
C SER A 211 -0.24 3.61 12.46
N TYR A 212 -0.42 3.68 11.15
CA TYR A 212 -0.78 2.54 10.31
C TYR A 212 0.15 1.34 10.56
N THR A 213 1.47 1.56 10.62
CA THR A 213 2.44 0.48 10.85
C THR A 213 2.19 -0.22 12.18
N GLN A 214 1.91 0.53 13.26
CA GLN A 214 1.57 -0.09 14.54
C GLN A 214 0.23 -0.84 14.47
N CYS A 215 -0.78 -0.30 13.79
CA CYS A 215 -2.06 -0.99 13.61
C CYS A 215 -1.89 -2.30 12.81
N ALA A 216 -1.02 -2.31 11.81
CA ALA A 216 -0.69 -3.52 11.05
C ALA A 216 0.04 -4.56 11.93
N THR A 217 0.96 -4.12 12.80
CA THR A 217 1.61 -4.97 13.81
C THR A 217 0.58 -5.54 14.80
N ASP A 218 -0.31 -4.70 15.33
CA ASP A 218 -1.40 -5.10 16.23
C ASP A 218 -2.27 -6.18 15.55
N LEU A 219 -2.70 -5.91 14.31
CA LEU A 219 -3.54 -6.82 13.54
C LEU A 219 -2.86 -8.18 13.26
N MET A 220 -1.57 -8.18 12.95
CA MET A 220 -0.81 -9.42 12.74
C MET A 220 -0.70 -10.23 14.04
N ALA A 221 -0.39 -9.58 15.16
CA ALA A 221 -0.34 -10.23 16.46
C ALA A 221 -1.68 -10.91 16.81
N LEU A 222 -2.80 -10.19 16.61
CA LEU A 222 -4.15 -10.73 16.80
C LEU A 222 -4.42 -11.90 15.87
N ARG A 223 -4.05 -11.78 14.59
CA ARG A 223 -4.26 -12.86 13.62
C ARG A 223 -3.56 -14.14 14.05
N LEU A 224 -2.28 -14.06 14.41
CA LEU A 224 -1.51 -15.23 14.85
C LEU A 224 -2.14 -15.85 16.11
N PHE A 225 -2.48 -15.04 17.10
CA PHE A 225 -3.06 -15.50 18.35
C PHE A 225 -4.45 -16.11 18.17
N LEU A 226 -5.38 -15.38 17.53
CA LEU A 226 -6.77 -15.81 17.38
C LEU A 226 -6.90 -17.00 16.44
N CYS A 227 -6.07 -17.12 15.40
CA CYS A 227 -6.00 -18.33 14.57
C CYS A 227 -5.53 -19.53 15.39
N PHE A 228 -4.50 -19.38 16.23
CA PHE A 228 -4.03 -20.45 17.10
C PHE A 228 -5.13 -20.89 18.08
N ILE A 229 -5.75 -19.95 18.78
CA ILE A 229 -6.84 -20.23 19.72
C ILE A 229 -8.00 -20.92 19.02
N HIS A 230 -8.45 -20.41 17.86
CA HIS A 230 -9.55 -21.04 17.12
C HIS A 230 -9.21 -22.45 16.64
N LYS A 231 -7.95 -22.72 16.28
CA LYS A 231 -7.52 -24.07 15.89
C LYS A 231 -7.60 -25.06 17.05
N GLN A 232 -7.25 -24.64 18.27
CA GLN A 232 -7.32 -25.48 19.47
C GLN A 232 -8.73 -25.59 20.04
N TYR A 233 -9.50 -24.50 19.95
CA TYR A 233 -10.84 -24.38 20.50
C TYR A 233 -11.82 -23.83 19.44
N PRO A 234 -12.24 -24.65 18.45
CA PRO A 234 -13.10 -24.19 17.35
C PRO A 234 -14.47 -23.67 17.80
N HIS A 235 -14.95 -24.12 18.96
CA HIS A 235 -16.25 -23.73 19.52
C HIS A 235 -16.22 -22.39 20.27
N TRP A 236 -15.03 -21.86 20.60
CA TRP A 236 -14.93 -20.59 21.31
C TRP A 236 -15.38 -19.42 20.42
N LYS A 237 -16.18 -18.54 21.04
CA LYS A 237 -16.67 -17.29 20.42
C LYS A 237 -16.14 -16.04 21.12
N ASP A 238 -15.49 -16.22 22.26
CA ASP A 238 -14.89 -15.20 23.10
C ASP A 238 -13.61 -15.73 23.74
N LEU A 239 -12.95 -14.89 24.55
CA LEU A 239 -11.72 -15.25 25.26
C LEU A 239 -11.96 -15.45 26.76
N LYS A 240 -13.21 -15.58 27.23
CA LYS A 240 -13.52 -15.64 28.68
C LYS A 240 -12.78 -16.76 29.39
N SER A 241 -12.81 -17.94 28.78
CA SER A 241 -12.16 -19.17 29.27
C SER A 241 -10.64 -19.21 29.04
N LEU A 242 -10.03 -18.14 28.52
CA LEU A 242 -8.59 -18.11 28.25
C LEU A 242 -7.80 -18.26 29.55
N SER A 243 -6.97 -19.28 29.60
CA SER A 243 -6.17 -19.63 30.76
C SER A 243 -4.68 -19.38 30.51
N ARG A 244 -3.88 -19.48 31.59
CA ARG A 244 -2.41 -19.40 31.49
C ARG A 244 -1.83 -20.52 30.63
N LYS A 245 -2.38 -21.73 30.75
CA LYS A 245 -1.97 -22.91 29.98
C LYS A 245 -2.12 -22.69 28.47
N ASP A 246 -3.18 -22.00 28.06
CA ASP A 246 -3.43 -21.69 26.65
C ASP A 246 -2.38 -20.71 26.09
N ILE A 247 -1.97 -19.73 26.91
CA ILE A 247 -0.88 -18.81 26.56
C ILE A 247 0.45 -19.54 26.47
N GLU A 248 0.77 -20.44 27.40
CA GLU A 248 2.00 -21.23 27.34
C GLU A 248 2.07 -22.10 26.09
N ASN A 249 0.96 -22.75 25.73
CA ASN A 249 0.82 -23.50 24.49
C ASN A 249 1.00 -22.60 23.26
N TYR A 250 0.39 -21.40 23.28
CA TYR A 250 0.57 -20.41 22.23
C TYR A 250 2.03 -19.98 22.10
N LEU A 251 2.72 -19.68 23.21
CA LEU A 251 4.13 -19.26 23.19
C LEU A 251 5.05 -20.37 22.68
N ALA A 252 4.78 -21.62 23.04
CA ALA A 252 5.53 -22.77 22.54
C ALA A 252 5.38 -22.92 21.02
N TRP A 253 4.15 -22.86 20.51
CA TRP A 253 3.88 -22.86 19.07
C TRP A 253 4.44 -21.62 18.36
N TYR A 254 4.30 -20.45 18.98
CA TYR A 254 4.73 -19.18 18.40
C TYR A 254 6.23 -19.20 18.15
N ARG A 255 7.03 -19.63 19.14
CA ARG A 255 8.50 -19.72 19.02
C ARG A 255 8.95 -20.59 17.85
N SER A 256 8.32 -21.73 17.62
CA SER A 256 8.67 -22.60 16.48
C SER A 256 8.18 -22.01 15.15
N TYR A 257 6.95 -21.48 15.12
CA TYR A 257 6.37 -20.90 13.90
C TYR A 257 7.14 -19.67 13.39
N THR A 258 7.75 -18.92 14.29
CA THR A 258 8.45 -17.66 13.98
C THR A 258 9.97 -17.79 14.10
N GLU A 259 10.50 -19.01 14.02
CA GLU A 259 11.93 -19.25 13.96
C GLU A 259 12.59 -18.38 12.86
N GLY A 260 13.66 -17.68 13.21
CA GLY A 260 14.34 -16.71 12.33
C GLY A 260 13.81 -15.26 12.35
N TRP A 261 12.64 -14.97 12.94
CA TRP A 261 12.01 -13.63 12.91
C TRP A 261 12.53 -12.66 13.98
N ARG A 262 13.86 -12.56 14.18
CA ARG A 262 14.50 -12.03 15.41
C ARG A 262 13.94 -10.70 15.97
N LYS A 263 13.51 -9.74 15.13
CA LYS A 263 13.04 -8.41 15.58
C LYS A 263 11.53 -8.29 15.73
N GLN A 264 10.75 -8.99 14.90
CA GLN A 264 9.28 -8.88 14.90
C GLN A 264 8.62 -9.59 16.09
N HIS A 265 9.31 -10.56 16.71
CA HIS A 265 8.77 -11.33 17.85
C HIS A 265 8.28 -10.48 19.01
N TYR A 266 9.17 -9.61 19.47
CA TYR A 266 8.93 -8.80 20.65
C TYR A 266 7.75 -7.85 20.42
N GLU A 267 7.68 -7.22 19.25
CA GLU A 267 6.61 -6.27 18.90
C GLU A 267 5.23 -6.93 18.85
N TYR A 268 5.13 -8.16 18.32
CA TYR A 268 3.85 -8.88 18.29
C TYR A 268 3.39 -9.30 19.68
N LEU A 269 4.28 -9.79 20.55
CA LEU A 269 3.93 -10.13 21.93
C LEU A 269 3.54 -8.88 22.74
N VAL A 270 4.20 -7.75 22.53
CA VAL A 270 3.83 -6.46 23.17
C VAL A 270 2.44 -6.02 22.71
N SER A 271 2.15 -6.19 21.41
CA SER A 271 0.85 -5.85 20.84
C SER A 271 -0.25 -6.77 21.36
N LEU A 272 0.01 -8.07 21.50
CA LEU A 272 -0.90 -9.05 22.11
C LEU A 272 -1.17 -8.71 23.58
N ARG A 273 -0.13 -8.40 24.36
CA ARG A 273 -0.29 -7.96 25.76
C ARG A 273 -1.17 -6.72 25.87
N SER A 274 -0.91 -5.73 25.01
CA SER A 274 -1.67 -4.48 24.96
C SER A 274 -3.13 -4.72 24.60
N PHE A 275 -3.41 -5.67 23.72
CA PHE A 275 -4.76 -6.07 23.37
C PHE A 275 -5.50 -6.67 24.58
N LEU A 276 -4.90 -7.66 25.25
CA LEU A 276 -5.51 -8.32 26.41
C LEU A 276 -5.75 -7.34 27.56
N ASP A 277 -4.79 -6.46 27.85
CA ASP A 277 -4.96 -5.37 28.82
C ASP A 277 -6.14 -4.47 28.44
N TYR A 278 -6.16 -3.99 27.20
CA TYR A 278 -7.16 -3.03 26.74
C TYR A 278 -8.57 -3.60 26.78
N ILE A 279 -8.81 -4.79 26.21
CA ILE A 279 -10.18 -5.34 26.14
C ILE A 279 -10.75 -5.62 27.53
N GLN A 280 -9.89 -6.00 28.49
CA GLN A 280 -10.30 -6.23 29.87
C GLN A 280 -10.60 -4.91 30.59
N ARG A 281 -9.71 -3.91 30.48
CA ARG A 281 -9.91 -2.58 31.09
C ARG A 281 -11.09 -1.82 30.49
N ALA A 282 -11.37 -2.03 29.21
CA ALA A 282 -12.50 -1.45 28.50
C ALA A 282 -13.82 -2.22 28.75
N GLY A 283 -13.80 -3.30 29.55
CA GLY A 283 -14.99 -4.06 29.91
C GLY A 283 -15.65 -4.76 28.73
N TYR A 284 -14.88 -5.25 27.76
CA TYR A 284 -15.45 -5.96 26.61
C TYR A 284 -16.02 -7.30 27.08
N PRO A 285 -17.25 -7.68 26.68
CA PRO A 285 -17.87 -8.92 27.13
C PRO A 285 -17.10 -10.16 26.66
N GLU A 286 -16.30 -10.06 25.59
CA GLU A 286 -15.50 -11.15 25.06
C GLU A 286 -14.11 -11.27 25.74
N ALA A 287 -13.78 -10.38 26.67
CA ALA A 287 -12.48 -10.35 27.34
C ALA A 287 -12.27 -11.57 28.27
N PRO A 288 -11.01 -11.95 28.54
CA PRO A 288 -10.72 -12.99 29.52
C PRO A 288 -11.23 -12.65 30.92
N GLU A 289 -11.79 -13.66 31.59
CA GLU A 289 -12.16 -13.56 33.00
C GLU A 289 -10.91 -13.51 33.88
N LYS A 290 -9.88 -14.27 33.50
CA LYS A 290 -8.58 -14.23 34.17
C LYS A 290 -7.89 -12.88 33.90
N PRO A 291 -7.35 -12.20 34.93
CA PRO A 291 -6.61 -10.96 34.75
C PRO A 291 -5.46 -11.09 33.73
N HIS A 292 -5.34 -10.13 32.81
CA HIS A 292 -4.37 -10.19 31.70
C HIS A 292 -2.91 -10.32 32.17
N PHE A 293 -2.56 -9.72 33.31
CA PHE A 293 -1.22 -9.81 33.90
C PHE A 293 -0.91 -11.19 34.48
N LEU A 294 -1.94 -12.04 34.66
CA LEU A 294 -1.80 -13.46 35.01
C LEU A 294 -1.79 -14.39 33.78
N LEU A 295 -2.01 -13.83 32.59
CA LEU A 295 -2.02 -14.55 31.32
C LEU A 295 -0.68 -14.47 30.62
N LEU A 296 -0.06 -13.27 30.54
CA LEU A 296 1.22 -13.06 29.88
C LEU A 296 2.18 -12.26 30.78
N PHE A 297 3.26 -12.92 31.21
CA PHE A 297 4.25 -12.39 32.13
C PHE A 297 5.36 -11.63 31.41
N LYS A 298 6.16 -10.87 32.16
CA LYS A 298 7.31 -10.16 31.60
C LYS A 298 8.39 -11.14 31.12
N GLU A 299 8.48 -12.28 31.79
CA GLU A 299 9.47 -13.35 31.55
C GLU A 299 9.19 -14.13 30.27
N ASP A 300 7.96 -14.06 29.74
CA ASP A 300 7.58 -14.70 28.47
C ASP A 300 8.17 -13.99 27.25
N PHE A 301 8.62 -12.75 27.42
CA PHE A 301 9.15 -11.94 26.33
C PHE A 301 10.60 -12.35 26.03
N PRO A 302 10.99 -12.46 24.75
CA PRO A 302 12.37 -12.73 24.39
C PRO A 302 13.27 -11.60 24.91
N ARG A 303 14.42 -11.98 25.49
CA ARG A 303 15.43 -11.00 25.91
C ARG A 303 16.00 -10.31 24.67
N LEU A 304 15.88 -8.99 24.62
CA LEU A 304 16.53 -8.20 23.60
C LEU A 304 18.03 -8.16 23.87
N ALA A 305 18.85 -8.43 22.86
CA ALA A 305 20.28 -8.21 22.95
C ALA A 305 20.55 -6.74 23.28
N LYS A 306 21.44 -6.50 24.26
CA LYS A 306 21.95 -5.16 24.51
C LYS A 306 22.79 -4.75 23.30
N ARG A 307 22.58 -3.55 22.78
CA ARG A 307 23.41 -3.01 21.72
C ARG A 307 24.73 -2.52 22.31
N SER A 308 25.84 -2.88 21.70
CA SER A 308 27.16 -2.31 22.00
C SER A 308 27.44 -1.12 21.09
N GLU A 309 28.54 -0.41 21.35
CA GLU A 309 29.03 0.63 20.44
C GLU A 309 29.44 0.06 19.07
N GLU A 310 29.89 -1.19 19.03
CA GLU A 310 30.24 -1.90 17.78
C GLU A 310 29.01 -2.14 16.88
N ASP A 311 27.79 -2.10 17.43
CA ASP A 311 26.54 -2.20 16.66
C ASP A 311 26.16 -0.87 15.98
N ILE A 312 26.87 0.23 16.26
CA ILE A 312 26.64 1.53 15.63
C ILE A 312 27.10 1.46 14.18
N LYS A 313 26.12 1.45 13.28
CA LYS A 313 26.38 1.50 11.84
C LYS A 313 26.76 2.93 11.43
N PHE A 314 27.99 3.11 10.98
CA PHE A 314 28.42 4.29 10.25
C PHE A 314 28.71 3.92 8.79
N ILE A 315 28.71 4.91 7.90
CA ILE A 315 29.08 4.71 6.50
C ILE A 315 30.57 5.06 6.38
N PRO A 316 31.43 4.14 5.92
CA PRO A 316 32.86 4.42 5.75
C PRO A 316 33.11 5.57 4.77
N GLU A 317 34.15 6.36 5.02
CA GLU A 317 34.47 7.55 4.20
C GLU A 317 34.68 7.21 2.72
N GLY A 318 35.37 6.10 2.42
CA GLY A 318 35.56 5.65 1.04
C GLY A 318 34.24 5.33 0.31
N VAL A 319 33.24 4.82 1.03
CA VAL A 319 31.91 4.54 0.47
C VAL A 319 31.13 5.84 0.24
N LEU A 320 31.28 6.82 1.13
CA LEU A 320 30.69 8.15 0.93
C LEU A 320 31.26 8.84 -0.31
N ARG A 321 32.58 8.79 -0.50
CA ARG A 321 33.23 9.34 -1.70
C ARG A 321 32.75 8.66 -2.97
N GLN A 322 32.65 7.32 -2.98
CA GLN A 322 32.11 6.58 -4.13
C GLN A 322 30.67 6.98 -4.45
N LEU A 323 29.83 7.18 -3.42
CA LEU A 323 28.46 7.66 -3.61
C LEU A 323 28.46 9.04 -4.26
N GLU A 324 29.32 9.96 -3.80
CA GLU A 324 29.40 11.33 -4.30
C GLU A 324 29.91 11.38 -5.76
N GLU A 325 30.93 10.57 -6.10
CA GLU A 325 31.51 10.48 -7.45
C GLU A 325 30.57 9.87 -8.50
N ASN A 326 29.57 9.08 -8.07
CA ASN A 326 28.66 8.36 -8.98
C ASN A 326 27.19 8.80 -8.80
N LEU A 327 26.92 9.88 -8.06
CA LEU A 327 25.56 10.29 -7.73
C LEU A 327 24.74 10.66 -8.97
N ASP A 328 25.39 11.19 -10.01
CA ASP A 328 24.81 11.54 -11.31
C ASP A 328 24.27 10.33 -12.09
N GLN A 329 24.78 9.13 -11.80
CA GLN A 329 24.29 7.87 -12.38
C GLN A 329 23.03 7.33 -11.69
N LEU A 330 22.62 7.92 -10.57
CA LEU A 330 21.45 7.48 -9.82
C LEU A 330 20.18 7.56 -10.67
N THR A 331 19.59 6.40 -10.96
CA THR A 331 18.38 6.31 -11.77
C THR A 331 17.15 5.94 -10.92
N PRO A 332 16.08 6.74 -10.97
CA PRO A 332 15.88 7.96 -11.76
C PRO A 332 16.58 9.23 -11.18
N PRO A 333 16.98 10.20 -12.04
CA PRO A 333 17.69 11.42 -11.61
C PRO A 333 16.94 12.28 -10.60
N GLU A 334 15.62 12.27 -10.63
CA GLU A 334 14.74 12.94 -9.64
C GLU A 334 14.98 12.50 -8.18
N TYR A 335 15.70 11.39 -7.95
CA TYR A 335 16.07 10.96 -6.59
C TYR A 335 17.37 11.61 -6.09
N ILE A 336 18.17 12.22 -6.96
CA ILE A 336 19.43 12.87 -6.60
C ILE A 336 19.22 13.94 -5.52
N PRO A 337 18.29 14.91 -5.65
CA PRO A 337 18.09 15.93 -4.63
C PRO A 337 17.65 15.37 -3.27
N VAL A 338 16.93 14.24 -3.27
CA VAL A 338 16.56 13.54 -2.03
C VAL A 338 17.81 13.01 -1.31
N VAL A 339 18.75 12.42 -2.04
CA VAL A 339 20.00 11.89 -1.49
C VAL A 339 20.89 13.01 -0.98
N VAL A 340 21.00 14.12 -1.72
CA VAL A 340 21.72 15.34 -1.30
C VAL A 340 21.18 15.83 0.05
N LEU A 341 19.87 15.94 0.20
CA LEU A 341 19.25 16.37 1.46
C LEU A 341 19.46 15.39 2.61
N LEU A 342 19.37 14.08 2.34
CA LEU A 342 19.65 13.04 3.36
C LEU A 342 21.09 13.17 3.88
N ARG A 343 22.06 13.41 3.00
CA ARG A 343 23.48 13.59 3.33
C ARG A 343 23.73 14.89 4.09
N ALA A 344 23.12 15.99 3.65
CA ALA A 344 23.36 17.32 4.22
C ALA A 344 22.74 17.48 5.62
N THR A 345 21.62 16.80 5.91
CA THR A 345 20.81 17.10 7.11
C THR A 345 20.73 15.97 8.12
N GLY A 346 21.00 14.72 7.71
CA GLY A 346 20.74 13.55 8.55
C GLY A 346 19.26 13.29 8.85
N TRP A 347 18.34 14.01 8.20
CA TRP A 347 16.90 13.79 8.38
C TRP A 347 16.47 12.42 7.88
N ARG A 348 15.37 11.89 8.43
CA ARG A 348 14.82 10.62 7.94
C ARG A 348 14.21 10.84 6.57
N ILE A 349 14.26 9.81 5.72
CA ILE A 349 13.63 9.82 4.40
C ILE A 349 12.14 10.17 4.43
N SER A 350 11.42 9.81 5.50
CA SER A 350 10.01 10.20 5.67
C SER A 350 9.84 11.70 5.85
N ASP A 351 10.79 12.36 6.49
CA ASP A 351 10.75 13.77 6.83
C ASP A 351 11.18 14.60 5.60
N ILE A 352 12.24 14.18 4.89
CA ILE A 352 12.63 14.76 3.58
C ILE A 352 11.49 14.67 2.55
N LEU A 353 10.87 13.50 2.41
CA LEU A 353 9.75 13.32 1.49
C LEU A 353 8.44 13.99 1.97
N ASN A 354 8.46 14.64 3.14
CA ASN A 354 7.38 15.47 3.65
C ASN A 354 7.70 16.97 3.58
N LEU A 355 8.80 17.40 2.96
CA LEU A 355 9.07 18.81 2.73
C LEU A 355 8.00 19.45 1.83
N ARG A 356 7.77 20.75 2.03
CA ARG A 356 6.82 21.55 1.27
C ARG A 356 7.55 22.64 0.51
N TYR A 357 7.30 22.78 -0.79
CA TYR A 357 8.07 23.69 -1.63
C TYR A 357 7.87 25.18 -1.27
N ASP A 358 6.81 25.50 -0.53
CA ASP A 358 6.46 26.87 -0.15
C ASP A 358 7.06 27.29 1.20
N ASN A 359 7.64 26.37 1.97
CA ASN A 359 8.24 26.68 3.26
C ASN A 359 9.52 25.90 3.58
N CYS A 360 10.11 25.17 2.63
CA CYS A 360 11.26 24.32 2.91
C CYS A 360 12.61 25.04 2.99
N LEU A 361 12.69 26.30 2.53
CA LEU A 361 13.92 27.10 2.54
C LEU A 361 13.70 28.42 3.27
N ASP A 362 14.67 28.79 4.11
CA ASP A 362 14.72 30.09 4.79
C ASP A 362 16.14 30.68 4.70
N ARG A 363 16.26 31.96 4.35
CA ARG A 363 17.54 32.69 4.26
C ARG A 363 17.65 33.66 5.42
N THR A 364 18.67 33.47 6.22
CA THR A 364 19.00 34.32 7.37
C THR A 364 20.34 35.02 7.16
N ALA A 365 20.72 35.92 8.08
CA ALA A 365 22.06 36.52 8.07
C ALA A 365 23.18 35.46 8.23
N GLN A 366 22.86 34.31 8.84
CA GLN A 366 23.78 33.20 9.09
C GLN A 366 23.85 32.19 7.94
N GLY A 367 23.10 32.39 6.86
CA GLY A 367 23.06 31.48 5.71
C GLY A 367 21.69 30.83 5.49
N TRP A 368 21.68 29.74 4.72
CA TRP A 368 20.47 29.00 4.37
C TRP A 368 20.11 27.94 5.41
N TRP A 369 18.81 27.72 5.55
CA TRP A 369 18.23 26.72 6.43
C TRP A 369 17.21 25.87 5.67
N LEU A 370 17.29 24.56 5.84
CA LEU A 370 16.19 23.67 5.47
C LEU A 370 15.17 23.66 6.60
N CYS A 371 13.90 23.88 6.24
CA CYS A 371 12.79 23.99 7.18
C CYS A 371 11.73 22.91 6.91
N GLY A 372 11.09 22.39 7.95
CA GLY A 372 9.99 21.44 7.80
C GLY A 372 9.54 20.76 9.10
N ASP A 373 8.46 19.99 9.02
CA ASP A 373 7.89 19.30 10.18
C ASP A 373 8.44 17.88 10.33
N ILE A 374 8.85 17.53 11.55
CA ILE A 374 9.28 16.17 11.91
C ILE A 374 8.07 15.41 12.46
N LEU A 375 7.39 14.69 11.58
CA LEU A 375 6.10 14.04 11.86
C LEU A 375 6.16 13.02 13.00
N LYS A 376 7.27 12.27 13.12
CA LYS A 376 7.40 11.20 14.12
C LYS A 376 7.38 11.74 15.55
N THR A 377 8.05 12.86 15.79
CA THR A 377 8.19 13.49 17.11
C THR A 377 7.30 14.71 17.27
N GLN A 378 6.53 15.06 16.23
CA GLN A 378 5.63 16.23 16.20
C GLN A 378 6.35 17.55 16.44
N VAL A 379 7.61 17.65 16.00
CA VAL A 379 8.36 18.92 16.04
C VAL A 379 7.99 19.70 14.79
N LEU A 380 7.32 20.83 14.98
CA LEU A 380 6.90 21.71 13.89
C LEU A 380 7.99 22.72 13.56
N ASN A 381 8.10 23.12 12.29
CA ASN A 381 9.06 24.11 11.82
C ASN A 381 10.51 23.84 12.28
N HIS A 382 10.92 22.56 12.28
CA HIS A 382 12.29 22.19 12.56
C HIS A 382 13.21 22.77 11.48
N ARG A 383 14.37 23.28 11.90
CA ARG A 383 15.35 23.93 11.02
C ARG A 383 16.72 23.34 11.21
N VAL A 384 17.43 23.14 10.11
CA VAL A 384 18.84 22.75 10.09
C VAL A 384 19.61 23.61 9.09
N PRO A 385 20.84 24.06 9.43
CA PRO A 385 21.63 24.86 8.51
C PRO A 385 22.06 23.99 7.32
N ILE A 386 22.07 24.58 6.12
CA ILE A 386 22.53 23.94 4.88
C ILE A 386 23.46 24.89 4.12
N THR A 387 24.31 24.32 3.25
CA THR A 387 25.22 25.11 2.44
C THR A 387 24.49 25.82 1.28
N ASP A 388 25.13 26.81 0.67
CA ASP A 388 24.58 27.53 -0.48
C ASP A 388 24.37 26.60 -1.69
N GLU A 389 25.22 25.60 -1.89
CA GLU A 389 25.11 24.60 -2.96
C GLU A 389 23.87 23.72 -2.76
N VAL A 390 23.64 23.23 -1.52
CA VAL A 390 22.45 22.45 -1.19
C VAL A 390 21.19 23.29 -1.37
N ALA A 391 21.20 24.54 -0.93
CA ALA A 391 20.08 25.46 -1.12
C ALA A 391 19.78 25.69 -2.61
N THR A 392 20.82 25.81 -3.45
CA THR A 392 20.68 25.94 -4.92
C THR A 392 20.00 24.70 -5.52
N VAL A 393 20.40 23.49 -5.11
CA VAL A 393 19.75 22.24 -5.54
C VAL A 393 18.28 22.22 -5.14
N VAL A 394 17.96 22.59 -3.90
CA VAL A 394 16.56 22.61 -3.41
C VAL A 394 15.75 23.66 -4.17
N GLN A 395 16.30 24.85 -4.42
CA GLN A 395 15.63 25.92 -5.15
C GLN A 395 15.28 25.49 -6.58
N ALA A 396 16.18 24.81 -7.29
CA ALA A 396 15.89 24.27 -8.61
C ALA A 396 14.70 23.30 -8.60
N VAL A 397 14.62 22.42 -7.59
CA VAL A 397 13.46 21.50 -7.42
C VAL A 397 12.19 22.27 -7.07
N VAL A 398 12.29 23.31 -6.22
CA VAL A 398 11.17 24.19 -5.86
C VAL A 398 10.59 24.87 -7.11
N ASP A 399 11.45 25.42 -7.97
CA ASP A 399 11.03 26.15 -9.15
C ASP A 399 10.34 25.21 -10.14
N GLU A 400 10.95 24.06 -10.44
CA GLU A 400 10.36 23.05 -11.32
C GLU A 400 9.01 22.56 -10.79
N ILE A 401 8.92 22.26 -9.49
CA ILE A 401 7.69 21.67 -8.94
C ILE A 401 6.58 22.70 -8.79
N LYS A 402 6.89 23.97 -8.51
CA LYS A 402 5.91 25.05 -8.47
C LYS A 402 5.26 25.27 -9.83
N GLU A 403 6.05 25.22 -10.91
CA GLU A 403 5.54 25.36 -12.28
C GLU A 403 4.53 24.27 -12.65
N LYS A 404 4.78 23.03 -12.20
CA LYS A 404 3.98 21.85 -12.58
C LYS A 404 2.85 21.51 -11.60
N SER A 405 2.83 22.12 -10.41
CA SER A 405 1.88 21.81 -9.35
C SER A 405 0.55 22.54 -9.53
N THR A 406 -0.56 21.81 -9.34
CA THR A 406 -1.92 22.36 -9.23
C THR A 406 -2.55 21.90 -7.90
N PRO A 407 -3.63 22.55 -7.43
CA PRO A 407 -4.37 22.09 -6.25
C PRO A 407 -4.82 20.62 -6.35
N GLU A 408 -5.09 20.13 -7.56
CA GLU A 408 -5.54 18.76 -7.82
C GLU A 408 -4.38 17.75 -7.81
N ASN A 409 -3.24 18.09 -8.41
CA ASN A 409 -2.12 17.16 -8.57
C ASN A 409 -1.10 17.19 -7.41
N ASN A 410 -1.07 18.27 -6.61
CA ASN A 410 -0.20 18.45 -5.45
C ASN A 410 -0.89 19.29 -4.35
N PRO A 411 -2.03 18.82 -3.79
CA PRO A 411 -2.85 19.57 -2.83
C PRO A 411 -2.09 19.96 -1.56
N HIS A 412 -1.01 19.24 -1.26
CA HIS A 412 -0.20 19.44 -0.06
C HIS A 412 1.12 20.15 -0.37
N LYS A 413 1.32 20.73 -1.56
CA LYS A 413 2.54 21.48 -1.92
C LYS A 413 3.85 20.73 -1.63
N LEU A 414 3.84 19.41 -1.78
CA LEU A 414 4.99 18.56 -1.55
C LEU A 414 6.15 18.95 -2.48
N LEU A 415 7.36 19.06 -1.94
CA LEU A 415 8.57 19.30 -2.73
C LEU A 415 8.86 18.11 -3.65
N PHE A 416 8.76 16.89 -3.11
CA PHE A 416 8.93 15.65 -3.86
C PHE A 416 7.57 14.98 -4.04
N VAL A 417 6.98 15.06 -5.22
CA VAL A 417 5.62 14.55 -5.50
C VAL A 417 5.55 13.79 -6.82
N ARG A 418 4.60 12.87 -6.91
CA ARG A 418 4.16 12.26 -8.17
C ARG A 418 2.96 13.05 -8.67
N LEU A 419 3.08 13.67 -9.84
CA LEU A 419 2.02 14.48 -10.43
C LEU A 419 0.97 13.65 -11.18
N GLU A 420 1.28 12.38 -11.48
CA GLU A 420 0.43 11.48 -12.25
C GLU A 420 0.60 10.01 -11.82
N GLY A 421 -0.34 9.18 -12.29
CA GLY A 421 -0.39 7.74 -12.05
C GLY A 421 -0.90 7.37 -10.66
N LYS A 422 -0.74 6.11 -10.27
CA LYS A 422 -1.33 5.52 -9.05
C LYS A 422 -1.00 6.26 -7.75
N ARG A 423 0.06 7.08 -7.74
CA ARG A 423 0.52 7.84 -6.58
C ARG A 423 0.38 9.36 -6.75
N ARG A 424 -0.43 9.84 -7.70
CA ARG A 424 -0.72 11.27 -7.88
C ARG A 424 -0.99 11.97 -6.55
N GLY A 425 -0.41 13.15 -6.35
CA GLY A 425 -0.51 13.94 -5.11
C GLY A 425 0.27 13.39 -3.92
N ARG A 426 1.13 12.38 -4.11
CA ARG A 426 1.90 11.76 -3.03
C ARG A 426 3.39 11.70 -3.36
N PRO A 427 4.27 11.66 -2.36
CA PRO A 427 5.70 11.53 -2.59
C PRO A 427 6.07 10.18 -3.23
N PRO A 428 7.26 10.09 -3.85
CA PRO A 428 7.84 8.81 -4.24
C PRO A 428 7.94 7.87 -3.03
N MET A 429 8.02 6.57 -3.29
CA MET A 429 8.19 5.62 -2.19
C MET A 429 9.63 5.63 -1.72
N GLY A 430 9.85 5.79 -0.41
CA GLY A 430 11.20 5.73 0.16
C GLY A 430 11.93 4.41 -0.15
N LEU A 431 11.18 3.31 -0.26
CA LEU A 431 11.71 2.01 -0.69
C LEU A 431 12.32 2.05 -2.10
N LEU A 432 11.74 2.80 -3.05
CA LEU A 432 12.26 2.86 -4.41
C LEU A 432 13.57 3.64 -4.48
N ILE A 433 13.72 4.67 -3.64
CA ILE A 433 14.96 5.43 -3.49
C ILE A 433 16.03 4.55 -2.85
N GLN A 434 15.69 3.80 -1.80
CA GLN A 434 16.58 2.81 -1.21
C GLN A 434 17.04 1.76 -2.24
N GLN A 435 16.11 1.22 -3.05
CA GLN A 435 16.45 0.28 -4.11
C GLN A 435 17.30 0.91 -5.22
N ALA A 436 17.12 2.21 -5.51
CA ALA A 436 17.97 2.92 -6.46
C ALA A 436 19.40 3.03 -5.94
N LEU A 437 19.58 3.38 -4.66
CA LEU A 437 20.90 3.39 -4.02
C LEU A 437 21.55 2.00 -3.99
N ILE A 438 20.78 0.93 -3.72
CA ILE A 438 21.29 -0.44 -3.75
C ILE A 438 21.71 -0.88 -5.16
N ARG A 439 21.08 -0.35 -6.22
CA ARG A 439 21.50 -0.64 -7.60
C ARG A 439 22.73 0.16 -8.04
N LEU A 440 22.97 1.29 -7.39
CA LEU A 440 24.15 2.13 -7.65
C LEU A 440 25.40 1.54 -7.01
N ALA A 441 25.24 0.92 -5.83
CA ALA A 441 26.27 0.14 -5.16
C ALA A 441 26.47 -1.23 -5.84
#